data_AF-A0A8J6I5A4-F1
#
_entry.id   AF-A0A8J6I5A4-F1
#
_cell.length_a   1.000
_cell.length_b   1.000
_cell.length_c   1.000
_cell.angle_alpha   90.00
_cell.angle_beta   90.00
_cell.angle_gamma   90.00
#
_symmetry.space_group_name_H-M   'P 1'
#
loop_
_entity.id
_entity.type
_entity.pdbx_description
1 polymer ?
#
loop_
_entity_poly.entity_id
_entity_poly.type
_entity_poly.pdbx_seq_one_letter_code
_entity_poly.pdbx_strand_id
1 'polypeptide(L)' 'VYGFAAQVDGMVDRIMAELGGSVTAVIATGGLAPVVLDECETITHHEPFLTLTGLRLVWERTR' A
#
# COMPACT_ATOMS: atom_id res chain seq x y z
N VAL A 1 -7.84 2.77 -15.42
CA VAL A 1 -7.23 3.58 -14.35
C VAL A 1 -8.26 3.90 -13.28
N TYR A 2 -9.21 4.82 -13.50
CA TYR A 2 -10.21 5.24 -12.50
C TYR A 2 -10.98 4.10 -11.80
N GLY A 3 -11.50 3.11 -12.53
CA GLY A 3 -12.23 2.00 -11.91
C GLY A 3 -11.36 1.12 -10.98
N PHE A 4 -10.06 1.00 -11.26
CA PHE A 4 -9.13 0.27 -10.40
C PHE A 4 -8.75 1.11 -9.18
N ALA A 5 -8.55 2.42 -9.34
CA ALA A 5 -8.32 3.33 -8.22
C ALA A 5 -9.50 3.34 -7.25
N ALA A 6 -10.73 3.51 -7.76
CA ALA A 6 -11.95 3.41 -6.95
C ALA A 6 -12.13 2.03 -6.28
N GLN A 7 -11.68 0.95 -6.93
CA GLN A 7 -11.67 -0.38 -6.32
C GLN A 7 -10.68 -0.44 -5.15
N VAL A 8 -9.46 0.09 -5.31
CA VAL A 8 -8.45 0.14 -4.26
C VAL A 8 -8.97 0.95 -3.07
N ASP A 9 -9.41 2.19 -3.28
CA ASP A 9 -9.91 3.06 -2.22
C ASP A 9 -11.11 2.43 -1.50
N GLY A 10 -12.08 1.91 -2.25
CA GLY A 10 -13.25 1.25 -1.67
C GLY A 10 -12.93 -0.05 -0.91
N MET A 11 -11.79 -0.69 -1.16
CA MET A 11 -11.33 -1.80 -0.32
C MET A 11 -10.62 -1.29 0.93
N VAL A 12 -9.74 -0.30 0.79
CA VAL A 12 -8.99 0.30 1.89
C VAL A 12 -9.95 0.88 2.93
N ASP A 13 -10.97 1.65 2.52
CA ASP A 13 -11.98 2.23 3.41
C ASP A 13 -12.72 1.18 4.24
N ARG A 14 -13.12 0.07 3.61
CA ARG A 14 -13.79 -1.03 4.31
C ARG A 14 -12.89 -1.68 5.35
N ILE A 15 -11.62 -1.91 5.00
CA ILE A 15 -10.63 -2.48 5.93
C ILE A 15 -10.36 -1.51 7.10
N MET A 16 -10.22 -0.21 6.82
CA MET A 16 -10.00 0.81 7.85
C MET A 16 -11.18 0.91 8.82
N ALA A 17 -12.42 0.80 8.31
CA ALA A 17 -13.62 0.81 9.13
C ALA A 17 -13.65 -0.38 10.11
N GLU A 18 -13.30 -1.59 9.65
CA GLU A 18 -13.21 -2.79 10.48
C GLU A 18 -12.11 -2.70 11.56
N LEU A 19 -11.01 -2.00 11.25
CA LEU A 19 -9.89 -1.76 12.18
C LEU A 19 -10.10 -0.56 13.12
N GLY A 20 -11.29 0.05 13.10
CA GLY A 20 -11.66 1.14 14.00
C GLY A 20 -10.87 2.45 13.76
N GLY A 21 -10.44 2.71 12.52
CA GLY A 21 -9.74 3.96 12.17
C GLY A 21 -8.33 4.09 12.74
N SER A 22 -7.73 2.99 13.22
CA SER A 22 -6.37 2.95 13.74
C SER A 22 -5.28 2.92 12.65
N VAL A 23 -5.68 2.82 11.38
CA VAL A 23 -4.76 2.76 10.25
C VAL A 23 -4.13 4.15 10.03
N THR A 24 -2.82 4.23 10.17
CA THR A 24 -2.04 5.48 10.00
C THR A 24 -1.31 5.55 8.66
N ALA A 25 -1.24 4.45 7.92
CA ALA A 25 -0.56 4.39 6.63
C ALA A 25 -1.17 3.31 5.71
N VAL A 26 -1.27 3.65 4.43
CA VAL A 26 -1.65 2.77 3.32
C VAL A 26 -0.51 2.83 2.30
N ILE A 27 0.28 1.76 2.24
CA ILE A 27 1.52 1.73 1.46
C ILE A 27 1.28 0.93 0.17
N ALA A 28 1.50 1.57 -0.97
CA ALA A 28 1.46 0.91 -2.26
C ALA A 28 2.86 0.44 -2.69
N THR A 29 2.93 -0.74 -3.30
CA THR A 29 4.16 -1.32 -3.86
C THR A 29 3.84 -2.13 -5.12
N GLY A 30 4.86 -2.61 -5.82
CA GLY A 30 4.73 -3.40 -7.04
C GLY A 30 4.80 -2.57 -8.32
N GLY A 31 5.21 -3.20 -9.42
CA GLY A 31 5.57 -2.48 -10.66
C GLY A 31 4.42 -1.76 -11.37
N LEU A 32 3.17 -2.09 -11.05
CA LEU A 32 1.98 -1.44 -11.61
C LEU A 32 1.36 -0.40 -10.67
N ALA A 33 1.85 -0.25 -9.44
CA ALA A 33 1.33 0.75 -8.51
C ALA A 33 1.30 2.17 -9.11
N PRO A 34 2.36 2.66 -9.81
CA PRO A 34 2.37 4.00 -10.39
C PRO A 34 1.22 4.29 -11.36
N VAL A 35 0.59 3.27 -11.94
CA VAL A 35 -0.51 3.44 -12.90
C VAL A 35 -1.76 4.05 -12.26
N VAL A 36 -1.91 3.93 -10.93
CA VAL A 36 -3.13 4.35 -10.22
C VAL A 36 -2.89 5.30 -9.05
N LEU A 37 -1.62 5.60 -8.70
CA LEU A 37 -1.27 6.42 -7.54
C LEU A 37 -1.99 7.78 -7.53
N ASP A 38 -1.96 8.50 -8.65
CA ASP A 38 -2.52 9.85 -8.76
C ASP A 38 -4.05 9.88 -8.65
N GLU A 39 -4.70 8.72 -8.82
CA GLU A 39 -6.15 8.59 -8.82
C GLU A 39 -6.69 7.92 -7.55
N CYS A 40 -5.82 7.41 -6.67
CA CYS A 40 -6.22 6.84 -5.39
C CYS A 40 -6.16 7.91 -4.29
N GLU A 41 -7.22 8.03 -3.50
CA GLU A 41 -7.29 9.00 -2.39
C GLU A 41 -6.71 8.43 -1.08
N THR A 42 -6.70 7.11 -0.91
CA THR A 42 -6.35 6.47 0.36
C THR A 42 -4.87 6.17 0.54
N ILE A 43 -4.07 6.18 -0.53
CA ILE A 43 -2.64 5.82 -0.49
C ILE A 43 -1.84 6.93 0.17
N THR A 44 -1.12 6.60 1.24
CA THR A 44 -0.27 7.55 1.98
C THR A 44 1.17 7.57 1.50
N HIS A 45 1.66 6.43 0.97
CA HIS A 45 3.05 6.31 0.54
C HIS A 45 3.21 5.27 -0.57
N HIS A 46 4.16 5.49 -1.47
CA HIS A 46 4.57 4.52 -2.48
C HIS A 46 6.00 4.05 -2.20
N GLU A 47 6.16 2.77 -1.91
CA GLU A 47 7.45 2.13 -1.64
C GLU A 47 7.69 1.00 -2.66
N PRO A 48 8.34 1.27 -3.81
CA PRO A 48 8.49 0.30 -4.89
C PRO A 48 9.38 -0.90 -4.52
N PHE A 49 10.22 -0.78 -3.48
CA PHE A 49 11.15 -1.83 -3.07
C PHE A 49 10.75 -2.48 -1.74
N LEU A 50 9.49 -2.34 -1.31
CA LEU A 50 9.02 -2.83 -0.01
C LEU A 50 9.42 -4.27 0.27
N THR A 51 9.25 -5.16 -0.72
CA THR A 51 9.65 -6.57 -0.61
C THR A 51 11.16 -6.74 -0.45
N LEU A 52 11.98 -6.00 -1.21
CA LEU A 52 13.44 -6.09 -1.12
C LEU A 52 13.95 -5.54 0.22
N THR A 53 13.34 -4.46 0.71
CA THR A 53 13.60 -3.94 2.06
C THR A 53 13.32 -5.01 3.11
N GLY A 54 12.17 -5.69 3.02
CA GLY A 54 11.84 -6.81 3.92
C GLY A 54 12.85 -7.95 3.87
N LEU A 55 13.26 -8.38 2.66
CA LEU A 55 14.27 -9.43 2.50
C LEU A 55 15.62 -9.05 3.10
N ARG A 56 16.06 -7.79 2.94
CA ARG A 56 17.28 -7.28 3.56
C ARG A 56 17.21 -7.34 5.09
N LEU A 57 16.10 -6.87 5.68
CA LEU A 57 15.91 -6.88 7.14
C LEU A 57 15.92 -8.30 7.71
N VAL A 58 15.29 -9.26 7.02
CA VAL A 58 15.32 -10.67 7.43
C VAL A 58 16.74 -11.21 7.41
N TRP A 59 17.49 -10.95 6.34
CA TRP A 59 18.88 -11.40 6.22
C TRP A 59 19.78 -10.81 7.32
N GLU A 60 19.66 -9.50 7.60
CA GLU A 60 20.38 -8.81 8.67
C GLU A 60 20.09 -9.41 10.05
N ARG A 61 18.84 -9.85 10.30
CA ARG A 61 18.43 -10.47 11.57
C ARG A 61 18.96 -11.90 11.75
N THR A 62 19.21 -12.61 10.66
CA THR A 62 19.71 -14.00 10.68
C THR A 62 21.23 -14.12 10.57
N ARG A 63 21.94 -13.00 10.51
CA ARG A 63 23.40 -12.95 10.43
C ARG A 63 24.07 -12.95 11.80
#